data_AF-A0A8B5XCQ8-F1
#
_entry.id   AF-A0A8B5XCQ8-F1
#
_cell.length_a   1.000
_cell.length_b   1.000
_cell.length_c   1.000
_cell.angle_alpha   90.00
_cell.angle_beta   90.00
_cell.angle_gamma   90.00
#
_symmetry.space_group_name_H-M   'P 1'
#
loop_
_entity.id
_entity.type
_entity.pdbx_description
1 polymer ?
#
loop_
_entity_poly.entity_id
_entity_poly.type
_entity_poly.pdbx_seq_one_letter_code
_entity_poly.pdbx_strand_id
1 'polypeptide(L)'
;DQQIPQVNYSPMSNETAQRRMALANPDRVSHARQSDPSANLRPPDAGTTAGRYEPPQLQHHPDGRQPSSDSELATTQIPPHERESVPEPERVLPVLRVLGQVGGNYIIAEGPEGMYLIDQHAAHERVMYEKLLAQYHSGNLDQQRLLDAVVVDLTPDQLGTLESCRNDLLGLGFDVEDFGSGAVAVRAIPAIMRGRNIEDNLRLILDEIASGGRGDSMFDSLVISAACHSSIRSGQTLTLPEMRELIVQLERCSSPRACGHGRPTMLLMSQDELARQFERR
;
A
#
# COMPACT_ATOMS: atom_id res chain seq x y z
N ASP A 1 -47.08 21.57 -12.77
CA ASP A 1 -46.03 22.39 -13.38
C ASP A 1 -45.43 23.35 -12.37
N GLN A 2 -44.37 22.93 -11.69
CA GLN A 2 -43.57 23.80 -10.82
C GLN A 2 -42.15 23.86 -11.38
N GLN A 3 -41.74 25.09 -11.72
CA GLN A 3 -40.51 25.46 -12.40
C GLN A 3 -39.32 25.36 -11.45
N ILE A 4 -38.28 24.61 -11.81
CA ILE A 4 -36.98 24.59 -11.13
C ILE A 4 -36.11 25.72 -11.71
N PRO A 5 -35.43 26.56 -10.90
CA PRO A 5 -34.54 27.59 -11.43
C PRO A 5 -33.17 27.01 -11.81
N GLN A 6 -32.73 27.32 -13.03
CA GLN A 6 -31.42 27.00 -13.61
C GLN A 6 -30.33 27.89 -13.00
N VAL A 7 -29.25 27.29 -12.49
CA VAL A 7 -28.04 28.01 -12.04
C VAL A 7 -27.00 27.94 -13.17
N ASN A 8 -26.71 29.08 -13.77
CA ASN A 8 -25.68 29.24 -14.80
C ASN A 8 -24.28 29.31 -14.14
N TYR A 9 -23.39 28.38 -14.50
CA TYR A 9 -21.96 28.48 -14.21
C TYR A 9 -21.23 29.02 -15.44
N SER A 10 -20.68 30.24 -15.34
CA SER A 10 -19.66 30.76 -16.26
C SER A 10 -18.25 30.43 -15.73
N PRO A 11 -17.31 29.95 -16.56
CA PRO A 11 -15.96 29.63 -16.13
C PRO A 11 -15.09 30.89 -15.97
N MET A 12 -14.46 31.05 -14.81
CA MET A 12 -13.44 32.05 -14.52
C MET A 12 -12.10 31.67 -15.17
N SER A 13 -11.41 32.70 -15.68
CA SER A 13 -10.21 32.67 -16.51
C SER A 13 -8.92 32.31 -15.76
N ASN A 14 -7.98 31.77 -16.55
CA ASN A 14 -6.78 31.05 -16.15
C ASN A 14 -5.57 31.98 -15.94
N GLU A 15 -5.54 32.77 -14.85
CA GLU A 15 -4.48 33.78 -14.65
C GLU A 15 -3.86 33.82 -13.24
N THR A 16 -3.86 32.70 -12.50
CA THR A 16 -3.23 32.64 -11.16
C THR A 16 -2.25 31.47 -10.98
N ALA A 17 -1.96 30.70 -12.04
CA ALA A 17 -1.11 29.50 -11.96
C ALA A 17 0.39 29.73 -12.26
N GLN A 18 0.86 30.95 -12.55
CA GLN A 18 2.23 31.18 -13.07
C GLN A 18 3.15 32.05 -12.19
N ARG A 19 2.92 32.20 -10.88
CA ARG A 19 3.72 33.10 -10.03
C ARG A 19 4.37 32.51 -8.77
N ARG A 20 4.69 31.21 -8.73
CA ARG A 20 5.45 30.59 -7.61
C ARG A 20 6.53 29.58 -8.02
N MET A 21 7.23 29.81 -9.12
CA MET A 21 8.49 29.13 -9.43
C MET A 21 9.57 30.15 -9.80
N ALA A 22 10.22 30.73 -8.79
CA ALA A 22 11.51 31.42 -8.90
C ALA A 22 12.04 31.72 -7.49
N LEU A 23 13.38 31.79 -7.36
CA LEU A 23 14.21 32.03 -6.17
C LEU A 23 14.73 30.72 -5.53
N ALA A 24 15.78 30.08 -6.08
CA ALA A 24 17.20 30.49 -6.23
C ALA A 24 18.03 30.27 -4.95
N ASN A 25 18.87 29.25 -5.06
CA ASN A 25 20.05 28.92 -4.26
C ASN A 25 21.15 29.99 -4.43
N PRO A 26 22.02 30.23 -3.44
CA PRO A 26 23.44 30.33 -3.79
C PRO A 26 24.42 29.70 -2.78
N ASP A 27 25.50 29.19 -3.36
CA ASP A 27 26.73 28.66 -2.76
C ASP A 27 27.37 29.52 -1.67
N ARG A 28 28.09 28.86 -0.74
CA ARG A 28 29.36 29.38 -0.20
C ARG A 28 30.35 28.27 0.16
N VAL A 29 31.46 28.28 -0.59
CA VAL A 29 32.74 27.62 -0.31
C VAL A 29 33.54 28.49 0.68
N SER A 30 34.19 27.88 1.68
CA SER A 30 35.41 28.46 2.26
C SER A 30 36.36 27.37 2.77
N HIS A 31 37.60 27.44 2.31
CA HIS A 31 38.76 26.65 2.71
C HIS A 31 39.35 27.14 4.04
N ALA A 32 39.81 26.24 4.92
CA ALA A 32 41.00 26.45 5.75
C ALA A 32 41.56 25.14 6.37
N ARG A 33 42.71 24.71 5.82
CA ARG A 33 43.95 24.15 6.43
C ARG A 33 43.91 23.22 7.68
N GLN A 34 44.36 21.99 7.41
CA GLN A 34 45.44 21.21 8.05
C GLN A 34 45.74 21.37 9.56
N SER A 35 45.65 20.23 10.28
CA SER A 35 46.75 19.70 11.11
C SER A 35 46.54 18.22 11.44
N ASP A 36 47.51 17.39 11.09
CA ASP A 36 47.70 16.02 11.62
C ASP A 36 48.14 16.08 13.09
N PRO A 37 47.88 15.03 13.90
CA PRO A 37 48.96 14.07 14.12
C PRO A 37 48.53 12.60 14.11
N SER A 38 49.46 11.76 13.66
CA SER A 38 49.41 10.31 13.62
C SER A 38 49.22 9.66 15.00
N ALA A 39 48.42 8.58 15.03
CA ALA A 39 48.56 7.50 16.00
C ALA A 39 48.38 6.15 15.30
N ASN A 40 49.50 5.43 15.21
CA ASN A 40 49.61 4.04 14.78
C ASN A 40 48.85 3.10 15.71
N LEU A 41 47.96 2.26 15.16
CA LEU A 41 47.60 0.98 15.80
C LEU A 41 47.58 -0.14 14.75
N ARG A 42 48.53 -1.05 14.94
CA ARG A 42 48.76 -2.34 14.28
C ARG A 42 47.62 -3.33 14.61
N PRO A 43 47.19 -4.20 13.69
CA PRO A 43 46.47 -5.42 14.06
C PRO A 43 47.46 -6.54 14.47
N PRO A 44 47.08 -7.45 15.38
CA PRO A 44 47.93 -8.59 15.76
C PRO A 44 47.73 -9.79 14.83
N ASP A 45 48.85 -10.50 14.62
CA ASP A 45 48.97 -11.74 13.86
C ASP A 45 48.44 -12.99 14.59
N ALA A 46 47.95 -13.89 13.75
CA ALA A 46 47.88 -15.35 13.80
C ALA A 46 48.27 -16.11 15.10
N GLY A 47 47.32 -16.89 15.61
CA GLY A 47 47.54 -18.06 16.46
C GLY A 47 46.89 -19.30 15.82
N THR A 48 47.73 -20.20 15.33
CA THR A 48 47.39 -21.48 14.70
C THR A 48 46.98 -22.54 15.73
N THR A 49 45.82 -23.18 15.55
CA THR A 49 45.56 -24.57 15.98
C THR A 49 44.86 -25.32 14.86
N ALA A 50 45.57 -26.28 14.28
CA ALA A 50 45.12 -27.12 13.18
C ALA A 50 44.15 -28.20 13.69
N GLY A 51 42.87 -28.07 13.32
CA GLY A 51 41.90 -29.17 13.35
C GLY A 51 41.67 -29.65 11.92
N ARG A 52 42.17 -30.85 11.59
CA ARG A 52 42.07 -31.49 10.29
C ARG A 52 40.63 -32.03 10.12
N TYR A 53 39.84 -31.45 9.22
CA TYR A 53 38.55 -31.99 8.79
C TYR A 53 38.72 -32.67 7.43
N GLU A 54 38.60 -34.00 7.38
CA GLU A 54 38.58 -34.79 6.14
C GLU A 54 37.13 -34.91 5.63
N PRO A 55 36.87 -34.72 4.33
CA PRO A 55 35.56 -35.00 3.75
C PRO A 55 35.34 -36.51 3.54
N PRO A 56 34.11 -37.03 3.67
CA PRO A 56 33.84 -38.45 3.51
C PRO A 56 33.96 -38.87 2.03
N GLN A 57 34.71 -39.94 1.80
CA GLN A 57 34.84 -40.58 0.49
C GLN A 57 33.63 -41.45 0.20
N LEU A 58 32.92 -41.14 -0.89
CA LEU A 58 31.87 -42.00 -1.45
C LEU A 58 32.53 -43.21 -2.13
N GLN A 59 32.39 -44.38 -1.51
CA GLN A 59 32.83 -45.66 -2.07
C GLN A 59 31.85 -46.09 -3.18
N HIS A 60 32.35 -46.16 -4.42
CA HIS A 60 31.69 -46.88 -5.50
C HIS A 60 31.91 -48.40 -5.30
N HIS A 61 30.83 -49.15 -5.17
CA HIS A 61 30.83 -50.61 -5.38
C HIS A 61 30.13 -50.89 -6.72
N PRO A 62 30.76 -51.64 -7.64
CA PRO A 62 30.07 -52.17 -8.79
C PRO A 62 29.45 -53.50 -8.40
N ASP A 63 28.13 -53.63 -8.51
CA ASP A 63 27.52 -54.95 -8.52
C ASP A 63 26.52 -55.06 -9.67
N GLY A 64 26.90 -55.90 -10.61
CA GLY A 64 26.11 -56.21 -11.79
C GLY A 64 25.03 -57.22 -11.43
N ARG A 65 23.77 -56.85 -11.67
CA ARG A 65 22.70 -57.83 -11.85
C ARG A 65 21.55 -57.22 -12.66
N GLN A 66 21.38 -57.68 -13.90
CA GLN A 66 20.10 -57.61 -14.57
C GLN A 66 19.15 -58.66 -13.98
N PRO A 67 17.84 -58.38 -13.92
CA PRO A 67 16.93 -59.23 -14.70
C PRO A 67 15.78 -58.49 -15.40
N SER A 68 15.55 -58.93 -16.64
CA SER A 68 14.30 -59.22 -17.36
C SER A 68 12.96 -58.58 -16.95
N SER A 69 12.37 -57.86 -17.92
CA SER A 69 11.02 -57.98 -18.50
C SER A 69 9.93 -58.73 -17.70
N ASP A 70 8.90 -57.98 -17.30
CA ASP A 70 7.48 -58.14 -17.70
C ASP A 70 6.57 -57.66 -16.56
N SER A 71 5.99 -56.46 -16.73
CA SER A 71 4.80 -56.06 -15.98
C SER A 71 3.94 -55.18 -16.89
N GLU A 72 2.96 -55.82 -17.52
CA GLU A 72 1.85 -55.17 -18.21
C GLU A 72 1.09 -54.28 -17.21
N LEU A 73 1.34 -52.98 -17.27
CA LEU A 73 0.47 -51.96 -16.68
C LEU A 73 -0.49 -51.48 -17.75
N ALA A 74 -1.73 -51.95 -17.64
CA ALA A 74 -2.86 -51.55 -18.45
C ALA A 74 -2.98 -50.01 -18.49
N THR A 75 -2.84 -49.44 -19.69
CA THR A 75 -3.19 -48.05 -19.97
C THR A 75 -4.71 -47.93 -19.94
N THR A 76 -5.27 -47.43 -18.83
CA THR A 76 -6.64 -46.92 -18.82
C THR A 76 -6.63 -45.58 -19.57
N GLN A 77 -7.12 -45.58 -20.81
CA GLN A 77 -7.38 -44.36 -21.55
C GLN A 77 -8.53 -43.61 -20.86
N ILE A 78 -8.20 -42.49 -20.21
CA ILE A 78 -9.20 -41.55 -19.70
C ILE A 78 -9.68 -40.73 -20.91
N PRO A 79 -10.98 -40.73 -21.24
CA PRO A 79 -11.49 -39.93 -22.34
C PRO A 79 -11.24 -38.43 -22.08
N PRO A 80 -11.02 -37.60 -23.12
CA PRO A 80 -10.84 -36.18 -22.93
C PRO A 80 -12.15 -35.58 -22.43
N HIS A 81 -12.23 -35.25 -21.15
CA HIS A 81 -13.27 -34.36 -20.65
C HIS A 81 -13.01 -32.98 -21.25
N GLU A 82 -13.89 -32.60 -22.18
CA GLU A 82 -14.09 -31.20 -22.57
C GLU A 82 -14.24 -30.40 -21.27
N ARG A 83 -13.22 -29.58 -20.98
CA ARG A 83 -13.29 -28.65 -19.85
C ARG A 83 -14.33 -27.61 -20.23
N GLU A 84 -15.53 -27.80 -19.73
CA GLU A 84 -16.57 -26.78 -19.74
C GLU A 84 -15.96 -25.53 -19.09
N SER A 85 -15.76 -24.49 -19.89
CA SER A 85 -15.11 -23.26 -19.48
C SER A 85 -16.04 -22.59 -18.47
N VAL A 86 -15.68 -22.70 -17.19
CA VAL A 86 -16.31 -21.89 -16.13
C VAL A 86 -16.13 -20.44 -16.57
N PRO A 87 -17.21 -19.65 -16.71
CA PRO A 87 -17.07 -18.23 -17.05
C PRO A 87 -16.20 -17.60 -15.97
N GLU A 88 -15.06 -17.04 -16.39
CA GLU A 88 -14.22 -16.29 -15.46
C GLU A 88 -15.05 -15.16 -14.88
N PRO A 89 -14.95 -14.90 -13.57
CA PRO A 89 -15.63 -13.76 -12.97
C PRO A 89 -15.25 -12.50 -13.77
N GLU A 90 -16.26 -11.70 -14.10
CA GLU A 90 -16.09 -10.44 -14.82
C GLU A 90 -15.02 -9.61 -14.09
N ARG A 91 -13.85 -9.46 -14.71
CA ARG A 91 -12.74 -8.75 -14.06
C ARG A 91 -13.07 -7.28 -14.04
N VAL A 92 -13.05 -6.68 -12.83
CA VAL A 92 -13.39 -5.26 -12.65
C VAL A 92 -12.34 -4.34 -13.32
N LEU A 93 -11.10 -4.83 -13.44
CA LEU A 93 -10.03 -4.22 -14.23
C LEU A 93 -9.55 -5.21 -15.32
N PRO A 94 -9.11 -4.71 -16.49
CA PRO A 94 -8.47 -5.57 -17.47
C PRO A 94 -7.07 -6.00 -16.99
N VAL A 95 -6.48 -6.99 -17.68
CA VAL A 95 -5.09 -7.37 -17.42
C VAL A 95 -4.16 -6.20 -17.71
N LEU A 96 -3.42 -5.75 -16.70
CA LEU A 96 -2.50 -4.63 -16.80
C LEU A 96 -1.04 -5.10 -16.73
N ARG A 97 -0.25 -4.74 -17.75
CA ARG A 97 1.21 -4.89 -17.75
C ARG A 97 1.86 -3.63 -17.16
N VAL A 98 2.36 -3.71 -15.94
CA VAL A 98 3.11 -2.61 -15.31
C VAL A 98 4.38 -2.32 -16.08
N LEU A 99 4.54 -1.06 -16.51
CA LEU A 99 5.69 -0.55 -17.24
C LEU A 99 6.69 0.16 -16.32
N GLY A 100 6.19 0.91 -15.32
CA GLY A 100 7.04 1.64 -14.37
C GLY A 100 6.28 2.69 -13.58
N GLN A 101 7.04 3.61 -12.99
CA GLN A 101 6.52 4.68 -12.13
C GLN A 101 7.00 6.05 -12.62
N VAL A 102 6.17 7.08 -12.50
CA VAL A 102 6.51 8.48 -12.81
C VAL A 102 6.39 9.34 -11.56
N GLY A 103 7.45 10.10 -11.28
CA GLY A 103 7.50 11.10 -10.22
C GLY A 103 7.26 10.56 -8.80
N GLY A 104 7.42 9.24 -8.58
CA GLY A 104 7.12 8.61 -7.30
C GLY A 104 5.63 8.56 -6.93
N ASN A 105 4.74 8.90 -7.88
CA ASN A 105 3.31 9.14 -7.61
C ASN A 105 2.38 8.32 -8.48
N TYR A 106 2.78 8.04 -9.72
CA TYR A 106 1.91 7.39 -10.69
C TYR A 106 2.53 6.10 -11.19
N ILE A 107 1.76 5.03 -11.23
CA ILE A 107 2.13 3.78 -11.90
C ILE A 107 1.60 3.84 -13.33
N ILE A 108 2.45 3.54 -14.30
CA ILE A 108 2.07 3.37 -15.70
C ILE A 108 1.90 1.89 -15.99
N ALA A 109 0.75 1.54 -16.56
CA ALA A 109 0.50 0.20 -17.06
C ALA A 109 -0.11 0.23 -18.47
N GLU A 110 0.09 -0.85 -19.21
CA GLU A 110 -0.54 -1.09 -20.51
C GLU A 110 -1.63 -2.15 -20.36
N GLY A 111 -2.79 -1.90 -20.94
CA GLY A 111 -3.89 -2.87 -21.02
C GLY A 111 -4.49 -2.92 -22.43
N PRO A 112 -5.51 -3.76 -22.65
CA PRO A 112 -6.13 -3.94 -23.97
C PRO A 112 -6.68 -2.65 -24.59
N GLU A 113 -7.17 -1.73 -23.76
CA GLU A 113 -7.80 -0.48 -24.21
C GLU A 113 -6.78 0.65 -24.47
N GLY A 114 -5.57 0.55 -23.92
CA GLY A 114 -4.55 1.59 -24.00
C GLY A 114 -3.65 1.68 -22.76
N MET A 115 -3.20 2.90 -22.45
CA MET A 115 -2.33 3.18 -21.31
C MET A 115 -3.13 3.62 -20.09
N TYR A 116 -2.83 3.02 -18.94
CA TYR A 116 -3.42 3.36 -17.65
C TYR A 116 -2.40 4.14 -16.82
N LEU A 117 -2.82 5.30 -16.32
CA LEU A 117 -2.08 6.08 -15.34
C LEU A 117 -2.80 5.94 -13.99
N ILE A 118 -2.15 5.28 -13.04
CA ILE A 118 -2.74 4.92 -11.75
C ILE A 118 -2.11 5.80 -10.67
N ASP A 119 -2.91 6.56 -9.93
CA ASP A 119 -2.47 7.30 -8.75
C ASP A 119 -2.19 6.28 -7.63
N GLN A 120 -0.91 6.11 -7.30
CA GLN A 120 -0.44 5.15 -6.32
C GLN A 120 -1.07 5.37 -4.95
N HIS A 121 -1.18 6.62 -4.54
CA HIS A 121 -1.71 6.97 -3.23
C HIS A 121 -3.20 6.66 -3.19
N ALA A 122 -3.98 7.16 -4.15
CA ALA A 122 -5.41 6.90 -4.23
C ALA A 122 -5.76 5.41 -4.37
N ALA A 123 -4.96 4.65 -5.14
CA ALA A 123 -5.09 3.20 -5.27
C ALA A 123 -4.86 2.50 -3.92
N HIS A 124 -3.80 2.87 -3.20
CA HIS A 124 -3.48 2.26 -1.92
C HIS A 124 -4.50 2.65 -0.83
N GLU A 125 -5.02 3.88 -0.84
CA GLU A 125 -6.15 4.28 0.00
C GLU A 125 -7.37 3.39 -0.23
N ARG A 126 -7.75 3.13 -1.49
CA ARG A 126 -8.87 2.24 -1.84
C ARG A 126 -8.64 0.83 -1.29
N VAL A 127 -7.45 0.26 -1.51
CA VAL A 127 -7.10 -1.07 -1.01
C VAL A 127 -7.21 -1.14 0.51
N MET A 128 -6.67 -0.15 1.23
CA MET A 128 -6.72 -0.13 2.70
C MET A 128 -8.15 0.05 3.23
N TYR A 129 -8.93 0.92 2.59
CA TYR A 129 -10.35 1.13 2.93
C TYR A 129 -11.15 -0.17 2.83
N GLU A 130 -11.08 -0.87 1.69
CA GLU A 130 -11.85 -2.11 1.52
C GLU A 130 -11.34 -3.25 2.40
N LYS A 131 -10.03 -3.29 2.67
CA LYS A 131 -9.46 -4.25 3.61
C LYS A 131 -9.99 -4.03 5.03
N LEU A 132 -10.01 -2.79 5.52
CA LEU A 132 -10.57 -2.45 6.83
C LEU A 132 -12.06 -2.78 6.91
N LEU A 133 -12.83 -2.43 5.88
CA LEU A 133 -14.26 -2.70 5.83
C LEU A 133 -14.55 -4.21 5.84
N ALA A 134 -13.79 -5.00 5.09
CA ALA A 134 -13.90 -6.45 5.09
C ALA A 134 -13.52 -7.08 6.44
N GLN A 135 -12.49 -6.56 7.10
CA GLN A 135 -12.08 -7.00 8.45
C GLN A 135 -13.17 -6.73 9.48
N TYR A 136 -13.74 -5.52 9.45
CA TYR A 136 -14.84 -5.12 10.32
C TYR A 136 -16.05 -6.05 10.14
N HIS A 137 -16.51 -6.26 8.90
CA HIS A 137 -17.68 -7.10 8.62
C HIS A 137 -17.47 -8.59 8.93
N SER A 138 -16.25 -9.10 8.78
CA SER A 138 -15.93 -10.49 9.11
C SER A 138 -15.70 -10.74 10.60
N GLY A 139 -15.53 -9.67 11.40
CA GLY A 139 -15.11 -9.76 12.80
C GLY A 139 -13.66 -10.24 12.98
N ASN A 140 -12.90 -10.38 11.89
CA ASN A 140 -11.51 -10.82 11.94
C ASN A 140 -10.58 -9.62 12.15
N LEU A 141 -10.32 -9.32 13.41
CA LEU A 141 -9.48 -8.21 13.85
C LEU A 141 -7.99 -8.51 13.59
N ASP A 142 -7.48 -8.00 12.47
CA ASP A 142 -6.04 -7.99 12.18
C ASP A 142 -5.38 -6.78 12.87
N GLN A 143 -5.00 -6.97 14.13
CA GLN A 143 -4.40 -5.94 14.96
C GLN A 143 -2.97 -6.29 15.40
N GLN A 144 -2.14 -5.27 15.52
CA GLN A 144 -0.84 -5.33 16.17
C GLN A 144 -0.97 -4.85 17.62
N ARG A 145 -0.78 -5.77 18.57
CA ARG A 145 -0.55 -5.43 19.98
C ARG A 145 0.81 -4.77 20.14
N LEU A 146 0.86 -3.76 20.99
CA LEU A 146 2.09 -3.05 21.32
C LEU A 146 2.80 -3.75 22.47
N LEU A 147 4.14 -3.67 22.50
CA LEU A 147 4.93 -4.19 23.62
C LEU A 147 4.64 -3.38 24.89
N ASP A 148 4.66 -2.05 24.74
CA ASP A 148 4.28 -1.09 25.76
C ASP A 148 3.09 -0.27 25.25
N ALA A 149 2.17 0.06 26.14
CA ALA A 149 1.06 0.94 25.80
C ALA A 149 1.58 2.35 25.48
N VAL A 150 1.02 2.97 24.44
CA VAL A 150 1.33 4.36 24.10
C VAL A 150 0.26 5.25 24.71
N VAL A 151 0.67 6.13 25.62
CA VAL A 151 -0.23 7.10 26.24
C VAL A 151 -0.36 8.31 25.32
N VAL A 152 -1.60 8.70 25.03
CA VAL A 152 -1.94 9.83 24.15
C VAL A 152 -2.81 10.80 24.92
N ASP A 153 -2.31 12.02 25.13
CA ASP A 153 -3.11 13.13 25.64
C ASP A 153 -4.07 13.62 24.55
N LEU A 154 -5.35 13.75 24.89
CA LEU A 154 -6.41 14.20 24.00
C LEU A 154 -7.01 15.52 24.47
N THR A 155 -7.46 16.33 23.51
CA THR A 155 -8.31 17.49 23.82
C THR A 155 -9.70 17.02 24.26
N PRO A 156 -10.50 17.87 24.94
CA PRO A 156 -11.88 17.53 25.30
C PRO A 156 -12.73 17.10 24.09
N ASP A 157 -12.55 17.76 22.94
CA ASP A 157 -13.26 17.44 21.70
C ASP A 157 -12.85 16.06 21.17
N GLN A 158 -11.54 15.79 21.11
CA GLN A 158 -11.01 14.49 20.69
C GLN A 158 -11.48 13.35 21.60
N LEU A 159 -11.52 13.58 22.91
CA LEU A 159 -12.01 12.60 23.87
C LEU A 159 -13.51 12.31 23.66
N GLY A 160 -14.33 13.35 23.47
CA GLY A 160 -15.74 13.17 23.16
C GLY A 160 -15.99 12.42 21.84
N THR A 161 -15.17 12.69 20.81
CA THR A 161 -15.21 11.94 19.56
C THR A 161 -14.81 10.48 19.77
N LEU A 162 -13.72 10.22 20.51
CA LEU A 162 -13.25 8.86 20.81
C LEU A 162 -14.32 8.06 21.55
N GLU A 163 -14.97 8.65 22.55
CA GLU A 163 -16.05 8.01 23.29
C GLU A 163 -17.23 7.65 22.37
N SER A 164 -17.55 8.55 21.44
CA SER A 164 -18.65 8.36 20.48
C SER A 164 -18.38 7.22 19.49
N CYS A 165 -17.13 7.00 19.09
CA CYS A 165 -16.74 5.96 18.11
C CYS A 165 -15.91 4.81 18.72
N ARG A 166 -15.89 4.65 20.05
CA ARG A 166 -15.03 3.65 20.74
C ARG A 166 -15.23 2.23 20.24
N ASN A 167 -16.49 1.82 20.06
CA ASN A 167 -16.81 0.47 19.58
C ASN A 167 -16.36 0.25 18.14
N ASP A 168 -16.47 1.28 17.30
CA ASP A 168 -16.04 1.24 15.90
C ASP A 168 -14.50 1.16 15.82
N LEU A 169 -13.80 1.94 16.64
CA LEU A 169 -12.34 1.86 16.81
C LEU A 169 -11.91 0.44 17.20
N LEU A 170 -12.59 -0.16 18.18
CA LEU A 170 -12.34 -1.54 18.60
C LEU A 170 -12.58 -2.53 17.46
N GLY A 171 -13.67 -2.36 16.71
CA GLY A 171 -13.99 -3.19 15.55
C GLY A 171 -13.01 -3.05 14.39
N LEU A 172 -12.25 -1.95 14.32
CA LEU A 172 -11.18 -1.77 13.33
C LEU A 172 -9.81 -2.27 13.82
N GLY A 173 -9.71 -2.69 15.08
CA GLY A 173 -8.49 -3.24 15.66
C GLY A 173 -7.66 -2.25 16.47
N PHE A 174 -8.24 -1.11 16.85
CA PHE A 174 -7.67 -0.28 17.92
C PHE A 174 -8.07 -0.83 19.29
N ASP A 175 -7.14 -0.88 20.23
CA ASP A 175 -7.45 -1.15 21.64
C ASP A 175 -7.04 0.08 22.44
N VAL A 176 -8.03 0.88 22.84
CA VAL A 176 -7.83 2.17 23.49
C VAL A 176 -8.65 2.22 24.77
N GLU A 177 -7.96 2.39 25.89
CA GLU A 177 -8.53 2.46 27.23
C GLU A 177 -8.27 3.82 27.87
N ASP A 178 -9.12 4.21 28.81
CA ASP A 178 -8.94 5.46 29.54
C ASP A 178 -7.73 5.36 30.46
N PHE A 179 -6.87 6.39 30.44
CA PHE A 179 -5.69 6.48 31.29
C PHE A 179 -5.77 7.65 32.29
N GLY A 180 -6.93 8.31 32.36
CA GLY A 180 -7.22 9.42 33.27
C GLY A 180 -6.71 10.78 32.78
N SER A 181 -7.22 11.86 33.37
CA SER A 181 -6.79 13.24 33.10
C SER A 181 -6.85 13.70 31.63
N GLY A 182 -7.77 13.13 30.83
CA GLY A 182 -7.87 13.44 29.40
C GLY A 182 -6.89 12.65 28.52
N ALA A 183 -6.19 11.66 29.08
CA ALA A 183 -5.32 10.75 28.35
C ALA A 183 -5.94 9.38 28.15
N VAL A 184 -5.54 8.72 27.07
CA VAL A 184 -5.89 7.33 26.76
C VAL A 184 -4.62 6.49 26.55
N ALA A 185 -4.68 5.21 26.88
CA ALA A 185 -3.62 4.25 26.61
C ALA A 185 -4.00 3.39 25.39
N VAL A 186 -3.19 3.45 24.34
CA VAL A 186 -3.32 2.61 23.16
C VAL A 186 -2.52 1.33 23.38
N ARG A 187 -3.19 0.17 23.37
CA ARG A 187 -2.59 -1.16 23.57
C ARG A 187 -2.46 -1.95 22.27
N ALA A 188 -3.29 -1.63 21.28
CA ALA A 188 -3.23 -2.24 19.95
C ALA A 188 -3.70 -1.24 18.88
N ILE A 189 -3.21 -1.47 17.66
CA ILE A 189 -3.58 -0.71 16.46
C ILE A 189 -3.91 -1.69 15.32
N PRO A 190 -4.67 -1.26 14.30
CA PRO A 190 -4.85 -2.05 13.08
C PRO A 190 -3.48 -2.41 12.48
N ALA A 191 -3.29 -3.66 12.04
CA ALA A 191 -1.99 -4.13 11.55
C ALA A 191 -1.47 -3.33 10.34
N ILE A 192 -2.39 -2.74 9.56
CA ILE A 192 -2.06 -1.87 8.43
C ILE A 192 -1.37 -0.56 8.85
N MET A 193 -1.44 -0.18 10.13
CA MET A 193 -0.81 1.02 10.69
C MET A 193 0.56 0.73 11.32
N ARG A 194 1.09 -0.49 11.17
CA ARG A 194 2.41 -0.88 11.67
C ARG A 194 3.50 0.13 11.24
N GLY A 195 4.32 0.55 12.20
CA GLY A 195 5.45 1.45 11.96
C GLY A 195 5.06 2.92 11.74
N ARG A 196 3.79 3.28 11.95
CA ARG A 196 3.33 4.68 11.98
C ARG A 196 3.42 5.26 13.40
N ASN A 197 3.45 6.59 13.49
CA ASN A 197 3.35 7.28 14.78
C ASN A 197 1.90 7.15 15.30
N ILE A 198 1.70 6.33 16.32
CA ILE A 198 0.37 6.00 16.85
C ILE A 198 -0.34 7.24 17.40
N GLU A 199 0.39 8.10 18.12
CA GLU A 199 -0.15 9.31 18.74
C GLU A 199 -0.67 10.29 17.68
N ASP A 200 0.17 10.62 16.69
CA ASP A 200 -0.20 11.54 15.62
C ASP A 200 -1.39 11.01 14.81
N ASN A 201 -1.40 9.71 14.49
CA ASN A 201 -2.44 9.12 13.66
C ASN A 201 -3.77 9.06 14.40
N LEU A 202 -3.77 8.69 15.69
CA LEU A 202 -5.00 8.68 16.48
C LEU A 202 -5.61 10.09 16.57
N ARG A 203 -4.79 11.11 16.86
CA ARG A 203 -5.27 12.51 16.90
C ARG A 203 -5.83 12.97 15.56
N LEU A 204 -5.12 12.71 14.46
CA LEU A 204 -5.58 13.10 13.12
C LEU A 204 -6.93 12.46 12.76
N ILE A 205 -7.10 11.17 13.08
CA ILE A 205 -8.36 10.46 12.85
C ILE A 205 -9.50 11.09 13.66
N LEU A 206 -9.27 11.35 14.96
CA LEU A 206 -10.27 11.97 15.83
C LEU A 206 -10.62 13.39 15.38
N ASP A 207 -9.63 14.19 14.98
CA ASP A 207 -9.83 15.56 14.50
C ASP A 207 -10.63 15.61 13.19
N GLU A 208 -10.38 14.67 12.27
CA GLU A 208 -11.13 14.59 11.01
C GLU A 208 -12.61 14.24 11.27
N ILE A 209 -12.88 13.30 12.17
CA ILE A 209 -14.24 12.93 12.56
C ILE A 209 -14.93 14.10 13.28
N ALA A 210 -14.25 14.76 14.23
CA ALA A 210 -14.76 15.92 14.96
C ALA A 210 -15.11 17.09 14.03
N SER A 211 -14.37 17.24 12.92
CA SER A 211 -14.57 18.29 11.92
C SER A 211 -15.70 17.98 10.92
N GLY A 212 -16.49 16.94 11.16
CA GLY A 212 -17.63 16.53 10.33
C GLY A 212 -17.39 15.29 9.47
N GLY A 213 -16.17 14.73 9.49
CA GLY A 213 -15.85 13.47 8.84
C GLY A 213 -16.10 13.44 7.33
N ARG A 214 -16.07 12.24 6.76
CA ARG A 214 -16.42 11.96 5.36
C ARG A 214 -17.22 10.66 5.26
N GLY A 215 -18.12 10.59 4.29
CA GLY A 215 -19.03 9.45 4.14
C GLY A 215 -20.37 9.70 4.84
N ASP A 216 -21.21 8.66 4.88
CA ASP A 216 -22.61 8.78 5.29
C ASP A 216 -22.80 8.58 6.81
N SER A 217 -21.80 8.03 7.48
CA SER A 217 -21.80 7.76 8.91
C SER A 217 -20.46 8.07 9.58
N MET A 218 -20.48 8.13 10.92
CA MET A 218 -19.26 8.27 11.73
C MET A 218 -18.33 7.06 11.54
N PHE A 219 -18.89 5.87 11.37
CA PHE A 219 -18.13 4.68 11.04
C PHE A 219 -17.42 4.82 9.69
N ASP A 220 -18.12 5.27 8.64
CA ASP A 220 -17.50 5.50 7.33
C ASP A 220 -16.36 6.52 7.43
N SER A 221 -16.57 7.59 8.18
CA SER A 221 -15.56 8.62 8.44
C SER A 221 -14.31 8.03 9.08
N LEU A 222 -14.49 7.16 10.06
CA LEU A 222 -13.39 6.48 10.75
C LEU A 222 -12.62 5.56 9.80
N VAL A 223 -13.30 4.74 9.00
CA VAL A 223 -12.66 3.81 8.06
C VAL A 223 -11.89 4.56 6.98
N ILE A 224 -12.50 5.62 6.41
CA ILE A 224 -11.85 6.48 5.42
C ILE A 224 -10.59 7.11 6.02
N SER A 225 -10.70 7.74 7.18
CA SER A 225 -9.57 8.42 7.82
C SER A 225 -8.43 7.43 8.16
N ALA A 226 -8.76 6.28 8.74
CA ALA A 226 -7.77 5.24 9.06
C ALA A 226 -7.07 4.67 7.81
N ALA A 227 -7.81 4.48 6.71
CA ALA A 227 -7.24 4.04 5.43
C ALA A 227 -6.27 5.09 4.85
N CYS A 228 -6.64 6.37 4.92
CA CYS A 228 -5.83 7.46 4.41
C CYS A 228 -4.53 7.63 5.18
N HIS A 229 -4.60 7.56 6.51
CA HIS A 229 -3.46 7.70 7.39
C HIS A 229 -2.55 6.44 7.45
N SER A 230 -3.05 5.27 7.07
CA SER A 230 -2.23 4.06 6.87
C SER A 230 -1.53 4.02 5.51
N SER A 231 -2.04 4.74 4.52
CA SER A 231 -1.65 4.57 3.11
C SER A 231 -0.20 4.95 2.78
N ILE A 232 0.30 4.46 1.63
CA ILE A 232 1.61 4.83 1.08
C ILE A 232 1.69 6.35 0.92
N ARG A 233 2.82 6.93 1.33
CA ARG A 233 3.06 8.37 1.19
C ARG A 233 3.28 8.73 -0.28
N SER A 234 2.73 9.89 -0.67
CA SER A 234 3.07 10.53 -1.95
C SER A 234 4.59 10.67 -2.09
N GLY A 235 5.13 10.39 -3.27
CA GLY A 235 6.55 10.44 -3.59
C GLY A 235 7.37 9.18 -3.26
N GLN A 236 6.77 8.12 -2.70
CA GLN A 236 7.48 6.88 -2.44
C GLN A 236 7.77 6.12 -3.75
N THR A 237 9.05 5.84 -4.02
CA THR A 237 9.44 4.95 -5.12
C THR A 237 9.07 3.51 -4.80
N LEU A 238 8.40 2.84 -5.74
CA LEU A 238 8.07 1.42 -5.64
C LEU A 238 8.92 0.60 -6.60
N THR A 239 9.26 -0.61 -6.21
CA THR A 239 9.82 -1.63 -7.10
C THR A 239 8.73 -2.16 -8.03
N LEU A 240 9.13 -2.73 -9.19
CA LEU A 240 8.15 -3.34 -10.12
C LEU A 240 7.28 -4.43 -9.45
N PRO A 241 7.80 -5.31 -8.59
CA PRO A 241 6.95 -6.24 -7.83
C PRO A 241 5.93 -5.54 -6.93
N GLU A 242 6.31 -4.50 -6.19
CA GLU A 242 5.39 -3.74 -5.32
C GLU A 242 4.30 -3.03 -6.13
N MET A 243 4.65 -2.44 -7.28
CA MET A 243 3.66 -1.85 -8.19
C MET A 243 2.64 -2.88 -8.67
N ARG A 244 3.11 -4.07 -9.07
CA ARG A 244 2.23 -5.16 -9.52
C ARG A 244 1.31 -5.63 -8.40
N GLU A 245 1.86 -5.81 -7.20
CA GLU A 245 1.08 -6.23 -6.05
C GLU A 245 -0.01 -5.20 -5.71
N LEU A 246 0.30 -3.90 -5.74
CA LEU A 246 -0.71 -2.86 -5.54
C LEU A 246 -1.84 -2.94 -6.58
N ILE A 247 -1.51 -3.16 -7.86
CA ILE A 247 -2.55 -3.31 -8.89
C ILE A 247 -3.39 -4.57 -8.68
N VAL A 248 -2.78 -5.69 -8.31
CA VAL A 248 -3.50 -6.95 -8.01
C VAL A 248 -4.44 -6.75 -6.81
N GLN A 249 -4.00 -6.03 -5.78
CA GLN A 249 -4.85 -5.69 -4.64
C GLN A 249 -5.98 -4.74 -5.05
N LEU A 250 -5.69 -3.76 -5.91
CA LEU A 250 -6.69 -2.85 -6.43
C LEU A 250 -7.74 -3.58 -7.28
N GLU A 251 -7.35 -4.52 -8.13
CA GLU A 251 -8.27 -5.34 -8.96
C GLU A 251 -9.27 -6.14 -8.11
N ARG A 252 -8.88 -6.54 -6.90
CA ARG A 252 -9.74 -7.27 -5.94
C ARG A 252 -10.73 -6.36 -5.21
N CYS A 253 -10.57 -5.04 -5.31
CA CYS A 253 -11.48 -4.09 -4.71
C CYS A 253 -12.79 -4.06 -5.51
N SER A 254 -13.90 -3.89 -4.80
CA SER A 254 -15.25 -3.72 -5.34
C SER A 254 -15.38 -2.43 -6.12
N SER A 255 -14.68 -1.36 -5.71
CA SER A 255 -14.70 -0.05 -6.36
C SER A 255 -13.28 0.43 -6.71
N PRO A 256 -12.58 -0.23 -7.66
CA PRO A 256 -11.18 0.01 -7.90
C PRO A 256 -10.87 1.35 -8.58
N ARG A 257 -11.89 2.03 -9.13
CA ARG A 257 -11.76 3.25 -9.94
C ARG A 257 -11.86 4.56 -9.16
N ALA A 258 -12.27 4.54 -7.89
CA ALA A 258 -12.38 5.73 -7.05
C ALA A 258 -11.82 5.44 -5.66
N CYS A 259 -11.09 6.35 -5.02
CA CYS A 259 -10.64 6.15 -3.62
C CYS A 259 -11.78 6.37 -2.62
N GLY A 260 -11.52 6.18 -1.32
CA GLY A 260 -12.51 6.41 -0.26
C GLY A 260 -13.07 7.85 -0.23
N HIS A 261 -12.31 8.80 -0.77
CA HIS A 261 -12.71 10.20 -0.93
C HIS A 261 -13.41 10.54 -2.26
N GLY A 262 -13.61 9.56 -3.14
CA GLY A 262 -14.23 9.75 -4.45
C GLY A 262 -13.30 10.25 -5.56
N ARG A 263 -12.00 10.46 -5.30
CA ARG A 263 -11.03 10.81 -6.36
C ARG A 263 -10.77 9.60 -7.26
N PRO A 264 -10.58 9.78 -8.58
CA PRO A 264 -10.25 8.66 -9.46
C PRO A 264 -8.90 8.05 -9.07
N THR A 265 -8.83 6.72 -9.03
CA THR A 265 -7.57 5.98 -8.80
C THR A 265 -6.76 5.78 -10.07
N MET A 266 -7.42 5.83 -11.24
CA MET A 266 -6.80 5.60 -12.53
C MET A 266 -7.45 6.43 -13.63
N LEU A 267 -6.63 6.78 -14.62
CA LEU A 267 -7.06 7.38 -15.87
C LEU A 267 -6.66 6.44 -17.01
N LEU A 268 -7.56 6.27 -17.98
CA LEU A 268 -7.29 5.56 -19.22
C LEU A 268 -6.98 6.60 -20.31
N MET A 269 -5.87 6.41 -21.01
CA MET A 269 -5.57 7.02 -22.30
C MET A 269 -5.67 5.92 -23.35
N SER A 270 -6.77 5.93 -24.11
CA SER A 270 -7.00 4.96 -25.17
C SER A 270 -5.95 5.07 -26.27
N GLN A 271 -5.80 4.01 -27.07
CA GLN A 271 -4.90 4.03 -28.23
C GLN A 271 -5.24 5.17 -29.20
N ASP A 272 -6.53 5.40 -29.45
CA ASP A 272 -7.01 6.48 -30.33
C ASP A 272 -6.73 7.87 -29.73
N GLU A 273 -6.85 8.03 -28.40
CA GLU A 273 -6.45 9.28 -27.73
C GLU A 273 -4.96 9.53 -27.85
N LEU A 274 -4.13 8.52 -27.60
CA LEU A 274 -2.68 8.64 -27.75
C LEU A 274 -2.31 8.96 -29.20
N ALA A 275 -2.90 8.26 -30.18
CA ALA A 275 -2.69 8.54 -31.59
C ALA A 275 -3.01 10.00 -31.92
N ARG A 276 -4.19 10.49 -31.49
CA ARG A 276 -4.60 11.88 -31.68
C ARG A 276 -3.63 12.89 -31.08
N GLN A 277 -3.05 12.62 -29.90
CA GLN A 277 -2.03 13.50 -29.29
C GLN A 277 -0.73 13.59 -30.11
N PHE A 278 -0.46 12.59 -30.95
CA PHE A 278 0.66 12.60 -31.90
C PHE A 278 0.25 13.01 -33.31
N GLU A 279 -0.98 13.52 -33.51
CA GLU A 279 -1.56 13.83 -34.82
C GLU A 279 -1.57 12.60 -35.76
N ARG A 280 -1.73 11.41 -35.16
CA ARG A 280 -1.90 10.12 -35.83
C ARG A 280 -3.38 9.72 -35.67
N ARG A 281 -3.97 9.13 -36.71
CA ARG A 281 -5.42 8.89 -36.85
C ARG A 281 -6.00 8.06 -35.71
#